data_AF-A0A8S2RL18-F1
#
_entry.id   AF-A0A8S2RL18-F1
#
_cell.length_a   1.000
_cell.length_b   1.000
_cell.length_c   1.000
_cell.angle_alpha   90.00
_cell.angle_beta   90.00
_cell.angle_gamma   90.00
#
_symmetry.space_group_name_H-M   'P 1'
#
loop_
_entity.id
_entity.type
_entity.pdbx_description
1 polymer ?
#
loop_
_entity_poly.entity_id
_entity_poly.type
_entity_poly.pdbx_seq_one_letter_code
_entity_poly.pdbx_strand_id
1 'polypeptide(L)'
;MKNDVGMYAVMMNGYNKENNPLKTLNLFYQMKDKNHLIIYLHVIKALSRIGDYKLSQSIIEQIPNDLLHNNQIQTALIDMWGKSGSIDK
;
A
#
# COMPACT_ATOMS: atom_id res chain seq x y z
N MET A 1 -5.01 -4.09 -23.41
CA MET A 1 -5.85 -3.46 -22.38
C MET A 1 -5.00 -2.44 -21.65
N LYS A 2 -5.37 -1.15 -21.71
CA LYS A 2 -4.85 -0.15 -20.76
C LYS A 2 -5.39 -0.57 -19.40
N ASN A 3 -4.50 -1.01 -18.51
CA ASN A 3 -4.85 -1.32 -17.14
C ASN A 3 -5.16 0.00 -16.44
N ASP A 4 -6.45 0.35 -16.36
CA ASP A 4 -6.93 1.58 -15.74
C ASP A 4 -6.63 1.52 -14.24
N VAL A 5 -5.91 2.52 -13.74
CA VAL A 5 -5.61 2.73 -12.31
C VAL A 5 -6.87 2.61 -11.47
N GLY A 6 -8.00 3.10 -11.98
CA GLY A 6 -9.30 2.98 -11.33
C GLY A 6 -9.73 1.53 -11.08
N MET A 7 -9.53 0.64 -12.06
CA MET A 7 -9.89 -0.78 -11.94
C MET A 7 -9.02 -1.46 -10.86
N TYR A 8 -7.71 -1.20 -10.88
CA TYR A 8 -6.79 -1.71 -9.86
C TYR A 8 -7.15 -1.21 -8.47
N ALA A 9 -7.46 0.09 -8.32
CA ALA A 9 -7.89 0.66 -7.06
C ALA A 9 -9.17 0.00 -6.52
N VAL A 10 -10.17 -0.22 -7.38
CA VAL A 10 -11.42 -0.90 -6.99
C VAL A 10 -11.14 -2.33 -6.49
N MET A 11 -10.34 -3.11 -7.23
CA MET A 11 -10.01 -4.48 -6.84
C MET A 11 -9.19 -4.54 -5.54
N MET A 12 -8.18 -3.68 -5.40
CA MET A 12 -7.36 -3.57 -4.19
C MET A 12 -8.20 -3.17 -2.97
N ASN A 13 -9.15 -2.25 -3.15
CA ASN A 13 -10.08 -1.88 -2.09
C ASN A 13 -10.94 -3.09 -1.66
N GLY A 14 -11.45 -3.86 -2.63
CA GLY A 14 -12.19 -5.10 -2.38
C GLY A 14 -11.38 -6.11 -1.57
N TYR A 15 -10.16 -6.43 -2.02
CA TYR A 15 -9.28 -7.36 -1.30
C TYR A 15 -8.90 -6.86 0.10
N ASN A 16 -8.67 -5.56 0.27
CA ASN A 16 -8.45 -4.99 1.58
C ASN A 16 -9.69 -5.07 2.47
N LYS A 17 -10.91 -4.94 1.95
CA LYS A 17 -12.14 -5.13 2.75
C LYS A 17 -12.31 -6.58 3.20
N GLU A 18 -11.96 -7.54 2.34
CA GLU A 18 -12.03 -8.99 2.62
C GLU A 18 -10.83 -9.54 3.40
N ASN A 19 -9.96 -8.68 3.91
CA ASN A 19 -8.74 -9.08 4.65
C ASN A 19 -7.78 -9.97 3.86
N ASN A 20 -7.62 -9.67 2.57
CA ASN A 20 -6.70 -10.37 1.68
C ASN A 20 -5.56 -9.45 1.19
N PRO A 21 -4.65 -9.01 2.09
CA PRO A 21 -3.62 -8.03 1.76
C PRO A 21 -2.59 -8.55 0.73
N LEU A 22 -2.36 -9.86 0.66
CA LEU A 22 -1.45 -10.46 -0.33
C LEU A 22 -1.99 -10.33 -1.76
N LYS A 23 -3.31 -10.44 -1.96
CA LYS A 23 -3.90 -10.18 -3.29
C LYS A 23 -3.78 -8.71 -3.70
N THR A 24 -3.88 -7.78 -2.75
CA THR A 24 -3.58 -6.36 -3.00
C THR A 24 -2.15 -6.17 -3.50
N LEU A 25 -1.16 -6.81 -2.86
CA LEU A 25 0.23 -6.72 -3.31
C LEU A 25 0.46 -7.38 -4.67
N ASN A 26 -0.16 -8.54 -4.94
CA ASN A 26 -0.07 -9.18 -6.25
C ASN A 26 -0.55 -8.25 -7.38
N LEU A 27 -1.69 -7.59 -7.19
CA LEU A 27 -2.18 -6.58 -8.13
C LEU A 27 -1.18 -5.43 -8.29
N PHE A 28 -0.61 -4.93 -7.20
CA PHE A 28 0.38 -3.86 -7.24
C PHE A 28 1.61 -4.26 -8.07
N TYR A 29 2.10 -5.49 -7.93
CA TYR A 29 3.24 -5.97 -8.71
C TYR A 29 2.93 -6.16 -10.21
N GLN A 30 1.67 -6.38 -10.58
CA GLN A 30 1.25 -6.49 -11.98
C GLN A 30 1.10 -5.13 -12.69
N MET A 31 1.05 -4.03 -11.94
CA MET A 31 0.90 -2.69 -12.52
C MET A 31 2.20 -2.23 -13.19
N LYS A 32 2.08 -1.69 -14.41
CA LYS A 32 3.20 -1.06 -15.13
C LYS A 32 3.45 0.38 -14.66
N ASP A 33 2.39 1.12 -14.39
CA ASP A 33 2.44 2.46 -13.80
C ASP A 33 1.78 2.42 -12.43
N LYS A 34 2.57 2.71 -11.40
CA LYS A 34 2.20 2.60 -9.99
C LYS A 34 2.15 3.97 -9.31
N ASN A 35 2.54 5.04 -10.00
CA ASN A 35 2.80 6.36 -9.43
C ASN A 35 1.51 7.15 -9.20
N HIS A 36 0.57 6.53 -8.49
CA HIS A 36 -0.77 7.06 -8.23
C HIS A 36 -1.04 7.00 -6.74
N LEU A 37 -1.46 8.13 -6.17
CA LEU A 37 -1.77 8.29 -4.75
C LEU A 37 -2.68 7.16 -4.22
N ILE A 38 -3.76 6.85 -4.94
CA ILE A 38 -4.75 5.86 -4.51
C ILE A 38 -4.17 4.44 -4.44
N ILE A 39 -3.21 4.11 -5.32
CA ILE A 39 -2.58 2.79 -5.35
C ILE A 39 -1.71 2.61 -4.11
N TYR A 40 -0.85 3.58 -3.82
CA TYR A 40 0.00 3.51 -2.62
C TYR A 40 -0.81 3.52 -1.32
N LEU A 41 -1.93 4.25 -1.23
CA LEU A 41 -2.81 4.18 -0.05
C LEU A 41 -3.38 2.77 0.18
N HIS A 42 -3.80 2.08 -0.89
CA HIS A 42 -4.26 0.70 -0.77
C HIS A 42 -3.16 -0.28 -0.38
N VAL A 43 -1.95 -0.07 -0.90
CA VAL A 43 -0.78 -0.89 -0.58
C VAL A 43 -0.33 -0.68 0.86
N ILE A 44 -0.23 0.55 1.35
CA ILE A 44 0.11 0.86 2.75
C ILE A 44 -0.91 0.23 3.70
N LYS A 45 -2.20 0.28 3.36
CA LYS A 45 -3.24 -0.41 4.13
C LYS A 45 -3.04 -1.93 4.15
N ALA A 46 -2.66 -2.55 3.05
CA ALA A 46 -2.36 -3.98 2.99
C ALA A 46 -1.13 -4.32 3.85
N LEU A 47 -0.06 -3.53 3.76
CA LEU A 47 1.16 -3.68 4.55
C LEU A 47 0.89 -3.64 6.05
N SER A 48 0.02 -2.72 6.51
CA SER A 48 -0.36 -2.61 7.93
C SER A 48 -0.99 -3.88 8.51
N ARG A 49 -1.52 -4.76 7.64
CA ARG A 49 -2.13 -6.05 8.03
C ARG A 49 -1.17 -7.23 7.90
N ILE A 50 -0.18 -7.10 7.02
CA ILE A 50 0.85 -8.13 6.84
C ILE A 50 1.82 -8.09 8.02
N GLY A 51 2.17 -6.89 8.49
CA GLY A 51 3.05 -6.71 9.65
C GLY A 51 4.52 -7.09 9.39
N ASP A 52 4.91 -7.31 8.14
CA ASP A 52 6.30 -7.57 7.76
C ASP A 52 7.03 -6.23 7.54
N TYR A 53 7.92 -5.90 8.47
CA TYR A 53 8.71 -4.66 8.46
C TYR A 53 9.56 -4.54 7.18
N LYS A 54 10.30 -5.59 6.83
CA LYS A 54 11.26 -5.56 5.71
C LYS A 54 10.53 -5.40 4.39
N LEU A 55 9.44 -6.14 4.21
CA LEU A 55 8.58 -5.99 3.04
C LEU A 55 8.00 -4.59 2.96
N SER A 56 7.46 -4.09 4.07
CA SER A 56 6.86 -2.76 4.12
C SER A 56 7.85 -1.66 3.74
N GLN A 57 9.06 -1.71 4.32
CA GLN A 57 10.13 -0.78 3.98
C GLN A 57 10.49 -0.83 2.49
N SER A 58 10.69 -2.03 1.93
CA SER A 58 11.07 -2.19 0.51
C SER A 58 10.04 -1.62 -0.49
N ILE A 59 8.76 -1.59 -0.11
CA ILE A 59 7.69 -1.02 -0.93
C ILE A 59 7.57 0.49 -0.70
N ILE A 60 7.73 0.95 0.55
CA ILE A 60 7.69 2.39 0.88
C ILE A 60 8.82 3.15 0.18
N GLU A 61 9.99 2.54 0.03
CA GLU A 61 11.13 3.11 -0.72
C GLU A 61 10.84 3.28 -2.22
N GLN A 62 9.80 2.63 -2.76
CA GLN A 62 9.36 2.81 -4.16
C GLN A 62 8.41 4.01 -4.33
N ILE A 63 7.92 4.62 -3.24
CA ILE A 63 6.99 5.75 -3.32
C ILE A 63 7.72 6.96 -3.92
N PRO A 64 7.19 7.57 -4.99
CA PRO A 64 7.72 8.80 -5.55
C PRO A 64 7.81 9.94 -4.54
N ASN A 65 8.84 10.78 -4.64
CA ASN A 65 9.07 11.89 -3.70
C ASN A 65 7.87 12.84 -3.60
N ASP A 66 7.20 13.15 -4.71
CA ASP A 66 6.00 13.99 -4.72
C ASP A 66 4.84 13.38 -3.92
N LEU A 67 4.68 12.04 -3.97
CA LEU A 67 3.69 11.33 -3.15
C LEU A 67 4.12 11.18 -1.69
N LEU A 68 5.42 11.05 -1.39
CA LEU A 68 5.92 10.99 -0.01
C LEU A 68 5.63 12.29 0.78
N HIS A 69 5.53 13.43 0.10
CA HIS A 69 5.15 14.70 0.72
C HIS A 69 3.63 14.91 0.80
N ASN A 70 2.82 13.96 0.31
CA ASN A 70 1.38 14.03 0.42
C ASN A 70 0.94 13.66 1.85
N ASN A 71 0.15 14.53 2.48
CA ASN A 71 -0.34 14.35 3.85
C ASN A 71 -1.07 13.00 4.05
N GLN A 72 -1.85 12.54 3.06
CA GLN A 72 -2.58 11.27 3.19
C GLN A 72 -1.62 10.07 3.20
N ILE A 73 -0.54 10.12 2.42
CA ILE A 73 0.51 9.09 2.44
C ILE A 73 1.21 9.11 3.79
N GLN A 74 1.64 10.27 4.27
CA GLN A 74 2.33 10.39 5.56
C GLN A 74 1.48 9.88 6.72
N THR A 75 0.21 10.27 6.79
CA THR A 75 -0.74 9.76 7.80
C THR A 75 -0.88 8.24 7.69
N ALA A 76 -1.04 7.69 6.47
CA ALA A 76 -1.15 6.25 6.29
C ALA A 76 0.11 5.49 6.70
N LEU A 77 1.31 6.04 6.45
CA LEU A 77 2.58 5.46 6.87
C LEU A 77 2.73 5.46 8.40
N ILE A 78 2.38 6.58 9.05
CA ILE A 78 2.39 6.67 10.52
C ILE A 78 1.44 5.63 11.13
N ASP A 79 0.21 5.54 10.61
CA ASP A 79 -0.77 4.54 11.05
C ASP A 79 -0.27 3.10 10.82
N MET A 80 0.39 2.85 9.69
CA MET A 80 0.94 1.53 9.35
C MET A 80 2.05 1.14 10.31
N TRP A 81 3.03 2.01 10.55
CA TRP A 81 4.14 1.73 11.47
C TRP A 81 3.67 1.63 12.92
N GLY A 82 2.71 2.45 13.34
CA GLY A 82 2.11 2.36 14.67
C GLY A 82 1.37 1.05 14.90
N LYS A 83 0.69 0.51 13.88
CA LYS A 83 -0.01 -0.79 13.96
C LYS A 83 0.91 -1.99 13.77
N SER A 84 1.99 -1.82 13.00
CA SER A 84 3.05 -2.84 12.84
C SER A 84 3.93 -2.93 14.09
N GLY A 85 3.57 -2.19 15.15
CA GLY A 85 4.08 -2.35 16.50
C GLY A 85 3.73 -3.72 17.08
N SER A 86 4.47 -4.73 16.64
CA SER A 86 5.44 -5.39 17.52
C SER A 86 6.34 -4.31 18.15
N ILE A 87 5.76 -3.51 19.05
CA ILE A 87 6.56 -2.98 20.15
C ILE A 87 6.79 -4.23 20.97
N ASP A 88 7.95 -4.85 20.75
CA ASP A 88 8.47 -5.84 21.69
C ASP A 88 8.32 -5.22 23.08
N LYS A 89 7.38 -5.77 23.85
CA LYS A 89 7.44 -5.80 25.29
C LYS A 89 8.01 -7.13 25.69
#